data_AF-A0A1C5QET0-F1
#
_entry.id   AF-A0A1C5QET0-F1
#
_cell.length_a   1.000
_cell.length_b   1.000
_cell.length_c   1.000
_cell.angle_alpha   90.00
_cell.angle_beta   90.00
_cell.angle_gamma   90.00
#
_symmetry.space_group_name_H-M   'P 1'
#
loop_
_entity.id
_entity.type
_entity.pdbx_description
1 polymer ?
#
loop_
_entity_poly.entity_id
_entity_poly.type
_entity_poly.pdbx_seq_one_letter_code
_entity_poly.pdbx_strand_id
1 'polypeptide(L)' 'MKEYEVIWEIFNKCPRNQMRDVFVEEVEIEDPEEYIKKKFQGKEVSYDKTVLNDGTIIFDIVTSQIKQRCSFTEI' A
#
# COMPACT_ATOMS: atom_id res chain seq x y z
N MET A 1 16.73 5.70 -8.01
CA MET A 1 16.27 4.64 -7.08
C MET A 1 16.47 5.07 -5.64
N LYS A 2 15.49 4.75 -4.78
CA LYS A 2 15.48 4.97 -3.33
C LYS A 2 15.06 3.66 -2.65
N GLU A 3 15.55 3.43 -1.44
CA GLU A 3 15.14 2.29 -0.63
C GLU A 3 13.93 2.67 0.23
N TYR A 4 12.92 1.80 0.26
CA TYR A 4 11.72 2.00 1.06
C TYR A 4 11.43 0.75 1.88
N GLU A 5 11.08 0.94 3.14
CA GLU A 5 10.28 -0.02 3.89
C GLU A 5 8.81 0.13 3.45
N VAL A 6 8.23 -0.95 2.96
CA VAL A 6 6.84 -1.02 2.52
C VAL A 6 6.04 -1.87 3.50
N ILE A 7 5.05 -1.25 4.13
CA ILE A 7 4.06 -1.94 4.96
C ILE A 7 2.78 -2.08 4.15
N TRP A 8 2.40 -3.31 3.83
CA TRP A 8 1.15 -3.64 3.14
C TRP A 8 0.14 -4.28 4.09
N GLU A 9 -0.99 -3.60 4.29
CA GLU A 9 -2.06 -4.01 5.18
C GLU A 9 -3.31 -4.40 4.38
N ILE A 10 -3.90 -5.55 4.66
CA ILE A 10 -5.17 -6.01 4.08
C ILE A 10 -6.24 -6.00 5.18
N PHE A 11 -7.24 -5.14 5.02
CA PHE A 11 -8.29 -4.99 6.04
C PHE A 11 -9.35 -6.09 5.89
N ASN A 12 -9.72 -6.71 7.02
CA ASN A 12 -10.81 -7.67 7.05
C ASN A 12 -12.15 -6.98 6.75
N LYS A 13 -13.01 -7.61 5.93
CA LYS A 13 -14.34 -7.06 5.58
C LYS A 13 -15.36 -7.15 6.72
N CYS A 14 -15.12 -7.98 7.74
CA CYS A 14 -16.05 -8.17 8.83
C CYS A 14 -16.11 -6.91 9.72
N PRO A 15 -17.27 -6.22 9.83
CA PRO A 15 -17.39 -4.88 10.43
C PRO A 15 -17.10 -4.79 11.95
N ARG A 16 -16.71 -5.91 12.58
CA ARG A 16 -16.28 -5.98 13.99
C ARG A 16 -14.97 -6.75 14.17
N ASN A 17 -14.32 -7.14 13.09
CA ASN A 17 -13.01 -7.77 13.14
C ASN A 17 -11.95 -6.74 12.73
N GLN A 18 -11.15 -6.28 13.70
CA GLN A 18 -10.06 -5.34 13.46
C GLN A 18 -8.76 -6.02 13.03
N MET A 19 -8.78 -7.34 12.84
CA MET A 19 -7.63 -8.04 12.27
C MET A 19 -7.36 -7.55 10.86
N ARG A 20 -6.06 -7.43 10.56
CA ARG A 20 -5.54 -7.14 9.24
C ARG A 20 -4.30 -7.98 9.01
N ASP A 21 -4.16 -8.49 7.81
CA ASP A 21 -2.91 -9.13 7.41
C ASP A 21 -1.91 -8.02 7.12
N VAL A 22 -0.70 -8.14 7.67
CA VAL A 22 0.38 -7.16 7.50
C VAL A 22 1.58 -7.85 6.89
N PHE A 23 2.09 -7.30 5.80
CA PHE A 23 3.31 -7.71 5.14
C PHE A 23 4.31 -6.55 5.18
N VAL A 24 5.58 -6.87 5.42
CA VAL A 24 6.67 -5.89 5.45
C VAL A 24 7.72 -6.35 4.45
N GLU A 25 8.17 -5.43 3.60
CA GLU A 25 9.21 -5.67 2.60
C GLU A 25 10.09 -4.42 2.44
N GLU A 26 11.39 -4.61 2.24
CA GLU A 26 12.30 -3.55 1.84
C GLU A 26 12.48 -3.63 0.31
N VAL A 27 12.29 -2.51 -0.38
CA VAL A 27 12.37 -2.46 -1.84
C VAL A 27 13.16 -1.25 -2.32
N GLU A 28 14.00 -1.47 -3.33
CA GLU A 28 14.68 -0.39 -4.05
C GLU A 28 13.87 -0.06 -5.31
N ILE A 29 13.19 1.09 -5.31
CA ILE A 29 12.30 1.53 -6.41
C ILE A 29 12.45 3.02 -6.70
N GLU A 30 11.99 3.45 -7.87
CA GLU A 30 12.00 4.86 -8.26
C GLU A 30 10.67 5.55 -7.97
N ASP A 31 9.56 4.88 -8.31
CA ASP A 31 8.21 5.39 -8.11
C ASP A 31 7.33 4.38 -7.35
N PRO A 32 6.95 4.69 -6.09
CA PRO A 32 5.97 3.92 -5.33
C PRO A 32 4.63 3.71 -6.06
N GLU A 33 4.22 4.64 -6.94
CA GLU A 33 2.96 4.50 -7.68
C GLU A 33 3.05 3.41 -8.77
N GLU A 34 4.19 3.31 -9.47
CA GLU A 34 4.45 2.21 -10.41
C GLU A 34 4.48 0.85 -9.69
N TYR A 35 5.05 0.81 -8.48
CA TYR A 35 5.01 -0.38 -7.64
C TYR A 35 3.55 -0.82 -7.37
N ILE A 36 2.65 0.11 -6.99
CA ILE A 36 1.23 -0.21 -6.77
C ILE A 36 0.57 -0.72 -8.06
N LYS A 37 0.77 -0.03 -9.19
CA LYS A 37 0.21 -0.45 -10.48
C LYS A 37 0.65 -1.86 -10.88
N LYS A 38 1.92 -2.19 -10.64
CA LYS A 38 2.48 -3.53 -10.92
C LYS A 38 1.93 -4.59 -9.95
N LYS A 39 1.86 -4.28 -8.65
CA LYS A 39 1.38 -5.20 -7.60
C LYS A 39 -0.09 -5.61 -7.82
N PHE A 40 -0.91 -4.70 -8.33
CA PHE A 40 -2.33 -4.95 -8.61
C PHE A 40 -2.64 -5.10 -10.11
N GLN A 41 -1.62 -5.36 -10.94
CA GLN A 41 -1.80 -5.53 -12.38
C GLN A 41 -2.83 -6.64 -12.69
N GLY A 42 -3.72 -6.36 -13.65
CA GLY A 42 -4.78 -7.30 -14.04
C GLY A 42 -6.01 -7.30 -13.12
N LYS A 43 -6.06 -6.42 -12.11
CA LYS A 43 -7.24 -6.21 -11.27
C LYS A 43 -7.82 -4.81 -11.50
N GLU A 44 -9.12 -4.68 -11.31
CA GLU A 44 -9.75 -3.36 -11.16
C GLU A 44 -9.33 -2.78 -9.81
N VAL A 45 -8.50 -1.73 -9.86
CA VAL A 45 -7.92 -1.08 -8.69
C VAL A 45 -8.19 0.42 -8.74
N SER A 46 -8.58 0.96 -7.59
CA SER A 46 -8.63 2.40 -7.33
C SER A 46 -7.84 2.68 -6.07
N TYR A 47 -7.22 3.86 -5.99
CA TYR A 47 -6.49 4.26 -4.79
C TYR A 47 -6.46 5.78 -4.62
N ASP A 48 -6.36 6.20 -3.37
CA ASP A 48 -6.04 7.56 -2.98
C ASP A 48 -4.59 7.61 -2.48
N LYS A 49 -3.84 8.64 -2.90
CA LYS A 49 -2.45 8.85 -2.50
C LYS A 49 -2.36 10.01 -1.50
N THR A 50 -1.73 9.78 -0.37
CA THR A 50 -1.42 10.79 0.64
C THR A 50 0.08 10.81 0.88
N VAL A 51 0.68 12.00 0.94
CA VAL A 51 2.08 12.18 1.37
C VAL A 51 2.05 12.88 2.71
N LEU A 52 2.63 12.25 3.73
CA LEU A 52 2.71 12.80 5.09
C LEU A 52 3.85 13.83 5.20
N ASN A 53 3.85 14.59 6.30
CA ASN A 53 4.85 15.65 6.54
C ASN A 53 6.29 15.14 6.66
N ASP A 54 6.47 13.88 7.07
CA ASP A 54 7.75 13.18 7.18
C ASP A 54 8.19 12.54 5.86
N GLY A 55 7.40 12.67 4.80
CA GLY A 55 7.68 12.08 3.49
C GLY A 55 7.13 10.68 3.29
N THR A 56 6.54 10.04 4.31
CA THR A 56 5.89 8.72 4.14
C THR A 56 4.74 8.83 3.14
N ILE A 57 4.73 7.93 2.17
CA ILE A 57 3.72 7.90 1.11
C ILE A 57 2.74 6.77 1.41
N ILE A 58 1.46 7.11 1.52
CA ILE A 58 0.38 6.18 1.79
C ILE A 58 -0.51 6.07 0.57
N PHE A 59 -0.79 4.82 0.18
CA PHE A 59 -1.83 4.48 -0.79
C PHE A 59 -2.94 3.73 -0.07
N ASP A 60 -4.13 4.32 -0.01
CA ASP A 60 -5.36 3.64 0.42
C ASP A 60 -6.01 3.03 -0.82
N ILE A 61 -6.07 1.70 -0.88
CA ILE A 61 -6.32 0.93 -2.09
C ILE A 61 -7.63 0.16 -1.95
N VAL A 62 -8.45 0.18 -3.00
CA VAL A 62 -9.63 -0.67 -3.14
C VAL A 62 -9.49 -1.50 -4.40
N THR A 63 -9.45 -2.83 -4.23
CA THR A 63 -9.45 -3.81 -5.32
C THR A 63 -10.30 -5.01 -4.92
N SER A 64 -11.10 -5.56 -5.83
CA SER A 64 -11.97 -6.71 -5.55
C SER A 64 -12.87 -6.51 -4.31
N GLN A 65 -13.31 -5.26 -4.09
CA GLN A 65 -14.08 -4.81 -2.91
C GLN A 65 -13.35 -5.02 -1.56
N ILE A 66 -12.04 -5.24 -1.56
CA ILE A 66 -11.19 -5.35 -0.37
C ILE A 66 -10.44 -4.03 -0.21
N LYS A 67 -10.50 -3.47 1.00
CA LYS A 67 -9.69 -2.31 1.37
C LYS A 67 -8.31 -2.78 1.78
N GLN A 68 -7.28 -2.08 1.32
CA GLN A 68 -5.89 -2.36 1.60
C GLN A 68 -5.14 -1.04 1.74
N ARG A 69 -3.96 -1.06 2.34
CA ARG A 69 -3.09 0.10 2.46
C ARG A 69 -1.65 -0.30 2.19
N CYS A 70 -0.94 0.48 1.39
CA CYS A 70 0.51 0.40 1.30
C CYS A 70 1.11 1.70 1.83
N SER A 71 2.01 1.60 2.81
CA SER A 71 2.78 2.74 3.34
C SER A 71 4.23 2.54 2.94
N PHE A 72 4.84 3.57 2.36
CA PHE A 72 6.23 3.59 1.91
C PHE A 72 6.98 4.61 2.76
N THR A 73 7.96 4.14 3.53
CA THR A 73 8.86 4.99 4.31
C THR A 73 10.26 4.83 3.74
N GLU A 74 10.88 5.93 3.30
CA GLU A 74 12.26 5.92 2.81
C GLU A 74 13.21 5.61 3.98
N ILE A 75 14.16 4.69 3.77
CA ILE A 75 15.13 4.22 4.78
C ILE A 75 16.58 4.51 4.39
#